data_AF-A0A1V5B7F9-F1
#
_entry.id   AF-A0A1V5B7F9-F1
#
_cell.length_a   1.000
_cell.length_b   1.000
_cell.length_c   1.000
_cell.angle_alpha   90.00
_cell.angle_beta   90.00
_cell.angle_gamma   90.00
#
_symmetry.space_group_name_H-M   'P 1'
#
loop_
_entity.id
_entity.type
_entity.pdbx_description
1 polymer ?
#
loop_
_entity_poly.entity_id
_entity_poly.type
_entity_poly.pdbx_seq_one_letter_code
_entity_poly.pdbx_strand_id
1 'polypeptide(L)'
;MRLKIIILSLLLFIAFLSLTALCVDWANPSYNATEMLSSGEVTVYTNPTGFAATPQAQRELEKNKSSLDWTMPSTLTGGGSSAKESRSQAEAASQEAETSTTATSTATGETTTASATSTATDTELPPAQAEEPEVAGVEGSWYFVLSDSAERDLAVILFQKGNDVFGAGKIKEGESTLDVTASGSVADSALDLNVVSLGTISLYKLKLDLSEGSASGEYQAYSSGSDSWTGSAEGEKTA
;
A
#
# COMPACT_ATOMS: atom_id res chain seq x y z
N MET A 1 57.10 -10.46 -11.75
CA MET A 1 55.99 -11.45 -11.64
C MET A 1 54.75 -10.94 -10.88
N ARG A 2 54.79 -9.81 -10.16
CA ARG A 2 53.64 -9.36 -9.35
C ARG A 2 52.58 -8.52 -10.08
N LEU A 3 52.94 -7.82 -11.17
CA LEU A 3 51.98 -6.99 -11.93
C LEU A 3 50.93 -7.83 -12.68
N LYS A 4 51.32 -8.98 -13.26
CA LYS A 4 50.40 -9.88 -13.98
C LYS A 4 49.37 -10.53 -13.06
N ILE A 5 49.73 -10.78 -11.80
CA ILE A 5 48.84 -11.36 -10.78
C ILE A 5 47.80 -10.32 -10.33
N ILE A 6 48.19 -9.05 -10.22
CA ILE A 6 47.25 -7.95 -9.89
C ILE A 6 46.24 -7.74 -11.02
N ILE A 7 46.66 -7.78 -12.28
CA ILE A 7 45.77 -7.64 -13.44
C ILE A 7 44.81 -8.83 -13.55
N LEU A 8 45.30 -10.06 -13.29
CA LEU A 8 44.46 -11.26 -13.30
C LEU A 8 43.45 -11.25 -12.13
N SER A 9 43.85 -10.74 -10.96
CA SER A 9 42.96 -10.57 -9.81
C SER A 9 41.92 -9.48 -10.02
N LEU A 10 42.26 -8.40 -10.74
CA LEU A 10 41.32 -7.33 -11.09
C LEU A 10 40.29 -7.80 -12.14
N LEU A 11 40.73 -8.58 -13.14
CA LEU A 11 39.82 -9.21 -14.11
C LEU A 11 38.90 -10.25 -13.46
N LEU A 12 39.41 -11.02 -12.48
CA LEU A 12 38.59 -11.96 -11.71
C LEU A 12 37.60 -11.22 -10.78
N PHE A 13 37.96 -10.05 -10.24
CA PHE A 13 37.09 -9.22 -9.41
C PHE A 13 35.98 -8.53 -10.25
N ILE A 14 36.29 -8.07 -11.46
CA ILE A 14 35.28 -7.53 -12.41
C ILE A 14 34.33 -8.63 -12.89
N ALA A 15 34.82 -9.85 -13.10
CA ALA A 15 33.99 -11.01 -13.43
C ALA A 15 33.13 -11.50 -12.24
N PHE A 16 33.52 -11.18 -11.00
CA PHE A 16 32.70 -11.44 -9.80
C PHE A 16 31.66 -10.33 -9.55
N LEU A 17 31.88 -9.10 -10.04
CA LEU A 17 30.86 -8.03 -10.01
C LEU A 17 29.77 -8.20 -11.08
N SER A 18 29.96 -9.07 -12.07
CA SER A 18 28.93 -9.40 -13.06
C SER A 18 28.03 -10.57 -12.64
N LEU A 19 28.00 -10.93 -11.34
CA LEU A 19 26.93 -11.77 -10.82
C LEU A 19 25.66 -10.93 -10.81
N THR A 20 24.95 -11.03 -11.93
CA THR A 20 23.62 -10.47 -12.19
C THR A 20 22.71 -10.72 -10.99
N ALA A 21 22.50 -9.70 -10.18
CA ALA A 21 21.21 -9.59 -9.51
C ALA A 21 20.19 -9.43 -10.63
N LEU A 22 19.23 -10.35 -10.72
CA LEU A 22 18.03 -10.21 -11.52
C LEU A 22 17.11 -9.15 -10.86
N CYS A 23 17.68 -7.98 -10.56
CA CYS A 23 16.96 -6.85 -10.00
C CYS A 23 16.38 -6.03 -11.16
N VAL A 24 15.15 -5.57 -10.96
CA VAL A 24 14.54 -4.50 -11.73
C VAL A 24 15.57 -3.39 -11.95
N ASP A 25 15.77 -2.94 -13.20
CA ASP A 25 16.60 -1.77 -13.47
C ASP A 25 15.87 -0.54 -12.95
N TRP A 26 16.13 -0.22 -11.70
CA TRP A 26 15.53 0.89 -11.00
C TRP A 26 16.03 2.26 -11.48
N ALA A 27 17.06 2.30 -12.34
CA ALA A 27 17.54 3.52 -12.97
C ALA A 27 16.84 3.78 -14.31
N ASN A 28 16.23 2.76 -14.92
CA ASN A 28 15.44 2.88 -16.15
C ASN A 28 14.35 1.78 -16.20
N PRO A 29 13.34 1.82 -15.32
CA PRO A 29 12.32 0.80 -15.28
C PRO A 29 11.48 0.88 -16.56
N SER A 30 11.28 -0.24 -17.24
CA SER A 30 10.10 -0.35 -18.09
C SER A 30 8.92 -0.25 -17.12
N TYR A 31 7.99 0.68 -17.31
CA TYR A 31 6.85 0.90 -16.40
C TYR A 31 5.92 -0.34 -16.28
N ASN A 32 6.31 -1.49 -16.85
CA ASN A 32 5.63 -2.75 -16.74
C ASN A 32 5.77 -3.35 -15.33
N ALA A 33 4.65 -3.40 -14.59
CA ALA A 33 4.67 -3.94 -13.23
C ALA A 33 5.05 -5.43 -13.18
N THR A 34 4.83 -6.20 -14.25
CA THR A 34 5.16 -7.64 -14.27
C THR A 34 6.68 -7.86 -14.27
N GLU A 35 7.44 -7.10 -15.05
CA GLU A 35 8.91 -7.13 -15.04
C GLU A 35 9.47 -6.68 -13.68
N MET A 36 8.79 -5.73 -13.03
CA MET A 36 9.18 -5.25 -11.70
C MET A 36 8.97 -6.26 -10.57
N LEU A 37 8.01 -7.18 -10.74
CA LEU A 37 7.64 -8.19 -9.75
C LEU A 37 8.36 -9.52 -9.96
N SER A 38 8.59 -9.88 -11.23
CA SER A 38 9.34 -11.05 -11.64
C SER A 38 10.81 -10.66 -11.75
N SER A 39 11.62 -11.00 -10.76
CA SER A 39 13.08 -10.93 -10.81
C SER A 39 13.68 -11.93 -11.84
N GLY A 40 13.20 -11.92 -13.08
CA GLY A 40 13.68 -12.72 -14.22
C GLY A 40 13.49 -14.24 -14.16
N GLU A 41 13.01 -14.83 -13.07
CA GLU A 41 12.88 -16.29 -12.93
C GLU A 41 11.42 -16.73 -12.83
N VAL A 42 10.87 -17.27 -13.92
CA VAL A 42 9.58 -17.97 -13.92
C VAL A 42 9.79 -19.29 -13.18
N THR A 43 9.67 -19.26 -11.85
CA THR A 43 9.60 -20.49 -11.07
C THR A 43 8.18 -21.03 -11.18
N VAL A 44 8.02 -22.12 -11.92
CA VAL A 44 6.78 -22.91 -11.88
C VAL A 44 6.64 -23.41 -10.44
N TYR A 45 5.72 -22.82 -9.68
CA TYR A 45 5.44 -23.24 -8.32
C TYR A 45 5.02 -24.71 -8.33
N THR A 46 5.87 -25.56 -7.77
CA THR A 46 5.55 -26.96 -7.52
C THR A 46 5.24 -27.10 -6.05
N ASN A 47 4.02 -27.55 -5.75
CA ASN A 47 3.58 -27.68 -4.37
C ASN A 47 4.43 -28.75 -3.65
N PRO A 48 5.08 -28.44 -2.51
CA PRO A 48 5.84 -29.43 -1.76
C PRO A 48 4.98 -30.65 -1.40
N THR A 49 5.58 -31.83 -1.52
CA THR A 49 4.88 -33.10 -1.27
C THR A 49 4.28 -33.14 0.14
N GLY A 50 2.97 -33.37 0.24
CA GLY A 50 2.26 -33.45 1.53
C GLY A 50 1.41 -32.23 1.89
N PHE A 51 1.46 -31.16 1.10
CA PHE A 51 0.60 -29.98 1.23
C PHE A 51 -0.50 -29.97 0.17
N ALA A 52 -1.68 -29.46 0.52
CA ALA A 52 -2.77 -29.32 -0.43
C ALA A 52 -2.53 -28.19 -1.43
N ALA A 53 -3.09 -28.29 -2.64
CA ALA A 53 -2.90 -27.31 -3.70
C ALA A 53 -3.54 -25.94 -3.42
N THR A 54 -4.46 -25.87 -2.46
CA THR A 54 -5.11 -24.61 -2.08
C THR A 54 -5.14 -24.46 -0.56
N PRO A 55 -5.14 -23.22 -0.04
CA PRO A 55 -5.31 -22.97 1.39
C PRO A 55 -6.60 -23.57 1.96
N GLN A 56 -7.65 -23.70 1.15
CA GLN A 56 -8.91 -24.32 1.57
C GLN A 56 -8.77 -25.83 1.73
N ALA A 57 -8.17 -26.53 0.76
CA ALA A 57 -7.94 -27.97 0.85
C ALA A 57 -6.96 -28.32 1.99
N GLN A 58 -6.02 -27.44 2.30
CA GLN A 58 -5.10 -27.60 3.44
C GLN A 58 -5.86 -27.51 4.77
N ARG A 59 -6.76 -26.52 4.91
CA ARG A 59 -7.64 -26.40 6.09
C ARG A 59 -8.53 -27.62 6.28
N GLU A 60 -9.03 -28.22 5.21
CA GLU A 60 -9.82 -29.46 5.28
C GLU A 60 -8.99 -30.66 5.76
N LEU A 61 -7.74 -30.77 5.32
CA LEU A 61 -6.80 -31.80 5.78
C LEU A 61 -6.40 -31.61 7.25
N GLU A 62 -6.28 -30.36 7.71
CA GLU A 62 -5.88 -30.02 9.09
C GLU A 62 -7.04 -30.09 10.08
N LYS A 63 -8.28 -29.89 9.63
CA LYS A 63 -9.50 -29.97 10.47
C LYS A 63 -9.61 -31.31 11.21
N ASN A 64 -9.13 -32.40 10.60
CA ASN A 64 -9.18 -33.75 11.18
C ASN A 64 -7.87 -34.19 11.85
N LYS A 65 -6.82 -33.35 11.85
CA LYS A 65 -5.49 -33.66 12.39
C LYS A 65 -5.15 -32.91 13.68
N SER A 66 -5.95 -31.94 14.08
CA SER A 66 -5.72 -31.15 15.30
C SER A 66 -5.97 -31.98 16.56
N SER A 67 -4.90 -32.39 17.24
CA SER A 67 -4.92 -32.82 18.66
C SER A 67 -4.99 -31.64 19.63
N LEU A 68 -5.15 -30.42 19.13
CA LEU A 68 -5.31 -29.21 19.93
C LEU A 68 -6.78 -29.03 20.28
N ASP A 69 -7.08 -29.01 21.58
CA ASP A 69 -8.38 -28.65 22.13
C ASP A 69 -8.54 -27.13 22.04
N TRP A 70 -9.46 -26.69 21.18
CA TRP A 70 -9.81 -25.28 20.98
C TRP A 70 -10.84 -24.76 21.98
N THR A 71 -11.18 -25.56 23.00
CA THR A 71 -12.06 -25.12 24.08
C THR A 71 -11.37 -24.01 24.88
N MET A 72 -11.94 -22.80 24.85
CA MET A 72 -11.44 -21.70 25.69
C MET A 72 -11.55 -22.10 27.17
N PRO A 73 -10.46 -22.08 27.95
CA PRO A 73 -10.54 -22.32 29.39
C PRO A 73 -11.29 -21.17 30.06
N SER A 74 -12.45 -21.47 30.64
CA SER A 74 -13.40 -20.51 31.19
C SER A 74 -13.04 -19.97 32.59
N THR A 75 -11.76 -19.90 32.95
CA THR A 75 -11.33 -19.44 34.28
C THR A 75 -10.40 -18.22 34.19
N LEU A 76 -10.93 -17.10 33.69
CA LEU A 76 -10.44 -15.78 34.07
C LEU A 76 -11.22 -15.32 35.30
N THR A 77 -10.79 -15.74 36.48
CA THR A 77 -11.39 -15.39 37.80
C THR A 77 -11.11 -13.94 38.22
N GLY A 78 -11.03 -13.01 37.27
CA GLY A 78 -10.74 -11.60 37.54
C GLY A 78 -11.11 -10.64 36.42
N GLY A 79 -12.01 -11.04 35.51
CA GLY A 79 -12.47 -10.17 34.44
C GLY A 79 -13.73 -9.43 34.85
N GLY A 80 -13.72 -8.10 34.77
CA GLY A 80 -14.97 -7.35 34.67
C GLY A 80 -15.82 -7.98 33.54
N SER A 81 -17.13 -8.07 33.75
CA SER A 81 -18.09 -8.76 32.88
C SER A 81 -18.13 -8.21 31.45
N SER A 82 -17.39 -7.14 31.18
CA SER A 82 -17.24 -6.50 29.88
C SER A 82 -15.85 -5.84 29.75
N ALA A 83 -15.42 -5.64 28.50
CA ALA A 83 -14.24 -4.84 28.17
C ALA A 83 -14.29 -3.42 28.77
N LYS A 84 -15.50 -2.89 29.01
CA LYS A 84 -15.75 -1.57 29.60
C LYS A 84 -15.35 -1.53 31.08
N GLU A 85 -15.63 -2.59 31.85
CA GLU A 85 -15.28 -2.67 33.27
C GLU A 85 -13.79 -2.87 33.51
N SER A 86 -13.11 -3.54 32.58
CA SER A 86 -11.64 -3.66 32.63
C SER A 86 -10.96 -2.32 32.36
N ARG A 87 -11.50 -1.54 31.41
CA ARG A 87 -11.01 -0.18 31.12
C ARG A 87 -11.25 0.78 32.29
N SER A 88 -12.43 0.74 32.90
CA SER A 88 -12.76 1.63 34.02
C SER A 88 -11.88 1.38 35.25
N GLN A 89 -11.44 0.15 35.49
CA GLN A 89 -10.51 -0.17 36.57
C GLN A 89 -9.09 0.34 36.29
N ALA A 90 -8.64 0.33 35.03
CA ALA A 90 -7.37 0.91 34.62
C ALA A 90 -7.38 2.45 34.68
N GLU A 91 -8.54 3.08 34.43
CA GLU A 91 -8.74 4.53 34.53
C GLU A 91 -8.87 5.01 35.98
N ALA A 92 -9.29 4.16 36.91
CA ALA A 92 -9.31 4.48 38.35
C ALA A 92 -7.89 4.47 38.96
N ALA A 93 -6.98 3.65 38.43
CA ALA A 93 -5.59 3.59 38.88
C ALA A 93 -4.74 4.79 38.44
N SER A 94 -5.23 5.62 37.52
CA SER A 94 -4.50 6.78 36.97
C SER A 94 -4.92 8.13 37.57
N GLN A 95 -5.81 8.15 38.58
CA GLN A 95 -6.33 9.39 39.20
C GLN A 95 -5.60 9.87 40.47
N GLU A 96 -4.44 9.31 40.84
CA GLU A 96 -3.63 9.82 41.97
C GLU A 96 -2.50 10.81 41.58
N ALA A 97 -2.47 11.30 40.34
CA ALA A 97 -1.49 12.29 39.89
C ALA A 97 -2.18 13.55 39.33
N GLU A 98 -2.89 14.30 40.17
CA GLU A 98 -3.25 15.69 39.84
C GLU A 98 -2.03 16.61 40.03
N THR A 99 -1.86 17.59 39.12
CA THR A 99 -1.93 19.04 39.43
C THR A 99 -0.94 19.90 38.61
N SER A 100 -1.46 21.03 38.11
CA SER A 100 -0.82 22.21 37.48
C SER A 100 -0.45 22.09 36.00
N THR A 101 -0.79 23.00 35.08
CA THR A 101 -1.29 24.40 35.12
C THR A 101 -1.68 24.73 33.66
N THR A 102 -2.93 25.06 33.31
CA THR A 102 -3.56 26.40 33.25
C THR A 102 -3.03 27.37 32.17
N ALA A 103 -3.96 27.77 31.26
CA ALA A 103 -4.16 29.10 30.64
C ALA A 103 -3.23 29.57 29.49
N THR A 104 -3.63 30.34 28.46
CA THR A 104 -4.91 30.99 28.06
C THR A 104 -4.73 31.80 26.76
N SER A 105 -5.65 31.68 25.78
CA SER A 105 -6.26 32.70 24.85
C SER A 105 -5.36 33.64 23.99
N THR A 106 -5.74 34.39 22.94
CA THR A 106 -6.95 35.08 22.42
C THR A 106 -6.60 35.54 20.98
N ALA A 107 -7.40 35.28 19.93
CA ALA A 107 -8.27 36.21 19.13
C ALA A 107 -7.54 37.37 18.36
N THR A 108 -7.94 37.93 17.20
CA THR A 108 -9.24 38.25 16.57
C THR A 108 -8.99 38.83 15.16
N GLY A 109 -9.96 38.66 14.23
CA GLY A 109 -10.42 39.66 13.22
C GLY A 109 -9.64 39.76 11.90
N GLU A 110 -10.18 40.15 10.75
CA GLU A 110 -11.48 40.72 10.32
C GLU A 110 -11.39 40.83 8.75
N THR A 111 -12.24 40.16 7.95
CA THR A 111 -13.38 40.69 7.15
C THR A 111 -13.09 41.28 5.75
N THR A 112 -13.99 40.90 4.81
CA THR A 112 -14.46 41.52 3.54
C THR A 112 -13.53 41.61 2.31
N THR A 113 -13.83 40.98 1.16
CA THR A 113 -14.92 41.15 0.15
C THR A 113 -14.50 42.09 -0.99
N ALA A 114 -14.43 41.56 -2.23
CA ALA A 114 -15.23 41.97 -3.40
C ALA A 114 -14.57 41.61 -4.76
N SER A 115 -15.37 40.97 -5.63
CA SER A 115 -15.59 41.23 -7.08
C SER A 115 -14.40 41.32 -8.07
N ALA A 116 -14.49 40.87 -9.32
CA ALA A 116 -15.55 40.23 -10.11
C ALA A 116 -14.97 39.80 -11.48
N THR A 117 -15.80 39.05 -12.22
CA THR A 117 -15.88 39.01 -13.69
C THR A 117 -14.96 38.03 -14.42
N SER A 118 -15.57 37.00 -14.99
CA SER A 118 -15.36 36.63 -16.39
C SER A 118 -16.58 35.92 -16.95
N THR A 119 -17.13 36.54 -17.98
CA THR A 119 -18.23 36.13 -18.86
C THR A 119 -17.78 35.00 -19.78
N ALA A 120 -18.59 33.96 -19.97
CA ALA A 120 -18.54 33.13 -21.18
C ALA A 120 -19.90 32.46 -21.44
N THR A 121 -20.70 33.17 -22.21
CA THR A 121 -21.57 32.74 -23.31
C THR A 121 -21.89 31.25 -23.43
N ASP A 122 -23.13 30.94 -23.08
CA ASP A 122 -24.07 30.02 -23.71
C ASP A 122 -23.70 29.58 -25.14
N THR A 123 -23.47 28.28 -25.32
CA THR A 123 -23.53 27.62 -26.63
C THR A 123 -24.16 26.25 -26.42
N GLU A 124 -25.49 26.25 -26.55
CA GLU A 124 -26.33 25.07 -26.71
C GLU A 124 -25.86 24.25 -27.92
N LEU A 125 -25.48 22.99 -27.68
CA LEU A 125 -25.37 21.94 -28.70
C LEU A 125 -26.21 20.70 -28.28
N PRO A 126 -26.81 19.99 -29.25
CA PRO A 126 -27.93 19.05 -29.09
C PRO A 126 -27.58 17.78 -28.31
N PRO A 127 -28.58 16.99 -27.83
CA PRO A 127 -28.35 15.95 -26.84
C PRO A 127 -27.48 14.83 -27.40
N ALA A 128 -26.22 14.80 -26.94
CA ALA A 128 -25.37 13.63 -27.05
C ALA A 128 -25.96 12.52 -26.18
N GLN A 129 -26.23 11.41 -26.83
CA GLN A 129 -26.62 10.13 -26.26
C GLN A 129 -25.74 9.86 -25.03
N ALA A 130 -26.37 9.72 -23.86
CA ALA A 130 -25.69 9.36 -22.63
C ALA A 130 -25.08 7.96 -22.82
N GLU A 131 -23.80 7.91 -23.17
CA GLU A 131 -22.98 6.73 -22.92
C GLU A 131 -22.88 6.61 -21.41
N GLU A 132 -23.49 5.56 -20.87
CA GLU A 132 -23.25 5.09 -19.51
C GLU A 132 -21.74 4.91 -19.37
N PRO A 133 -21.08 5.53 -18.37
CA PRO A 133 -19.64 5.40 -18.23
C PRO A 133 -19.34 3.92 -18.00
N GLU A 134 -18.74 3.26 -18.99
CA GLU A 134 -18.13 1.95 -18.79
C GLU A 134 -17.05 2.15 -17.72
N VAL A 135 -17.36 1.70 -16.49
CA VAL A 135 -16.46 1.81 -15.36
C VAL A 135 -15.21 1.02 -15.73
N ALA A 136 -14.12 1.73 -16.05
CA ALA A 136 -12.86 1.13 -16.41
C ALA A 136 -12.40 0.22 -15.25
N GLY A 137 -12.34 -1.09 -15.50
CA GLY A 137 -11.94 -2.07 -14.50
C GLY A 137 -10.54 -1.77 -13.94
N VAL A 138 -10.43 -1.78 -12.61
CA VAL A 138 -9.19 -1.52 -11.86
C VAL A 138 -8.26 -2.74 -11.87
N GLU A 139 -8.76 -3.90 -12.30
CA GLU A 139 -7.95 -5.11 -12.46
C GLU A 139 -6.78 -4.93 -13.43
N GLY A 140 -5.64 -5.52 -13.11
CA GLY A 140 -4.45 -5.51 -13.96
C GLY A 140 -3.18 -5.03 -13.26
N SER A 141 -2.17 -4.74 -14.07
CA SER A 141 -0.87 -4.25 -13.60
C SER A 141 -0.87 -2.74 -13.52
N TRP A 142 -0.53 -2.20 -12.35
CA TRP A 142 -0.45 -0.76 -12.11
C TRP A 142 0.93 -0.35 -11.64
N TYR A 143 1.36 0.80 -12.14
CA TYR A 143 2.53 1.51 -11.68
C TYR A 143 2.09 2.87 -11.13
N PHE A 144 2.46 3.18 -9.89
CA PHE A 144 2.17 4.45 -9.24
C PHE A 144 3.48 5.15 -8.84
N VAL A 145 3.54 6.45 -9.08
CA VAL A 145 4.54 7.36 -8.52
C VAL A 145 3.89 8.10 -7.36
N LEU A 146 4.44 7.91 -6.15
CA LEU A 146 4.01 8.62 -4.94
C LEU A 146 5.01 9.72 -4.62
N SER A 147 4.55 10.97 -4.63
CA SER A 147 5.42 12.15 -4.52
C SER A 147 5.11 12.95 -3.27
N ASP A 148 6.09 13.07 -2.37
CA ASP A 148 6.07 14.00 -1.23
C ASP A 148 7.34 14.86 -1.17
N SER A 149 8.08 14.82 -0.05
CA SER A 149 9.50 15.18 0.04
C SER A 149 10.47 14.29 -0.75
N ALA A 150 10.04 13.09 -1.13
CA ALA A 150 10.76 12.08 -1.89
C ALA A 150 9.79 11.35 -2.84
N GLU A 151 10.32 10.83 -3.95
CA GLU A 151 9.58 9.99 -4.87
C GLU A 151 9.68 8.52 -4.45
N ARG A 152 8.55 7.81 -4.57
CA ARG A 152 8.47 6.36 -4.35
C ARG A 152 7.76 5.71 -5.51
N ASP A 153 8.34 4.61 -5.97
CA ASP A 153 7.79 3.84 -7.09
C ASP A 153 7.03 2.63 -6.54
N LEU A 154 5.74 2.54 -6.83
CA LEU A 154 4.84 1.49 -6.35
C LEU A 154 4.30 0.68 -7.55
N ALA A 155 4.72 -0.57 -7.66
CA ALA A 155 4.24 -1.50 -8.68
C ALA A 155 3.33 -2.56 -8.03
N VAL A 156 2.06 -2.63 -8.44
CA VAL A 156 1.06 -3.55 -7.87
C VAL A 156 0.26 -4.27 -8.95
N ILE A 157 -0.10 -5.52 -8.68
CA ILE A 157 -1.11 -6.25 -9.46
C ILE A 157 -2.40 -6.23 -8.65
N LEU A 158 -3.46 -5.69 -9.26
CA LEU A 158 -4.78 -5.59 -8.65
C LEU A 158 -5.75 -6.60 -9.26
N PHE A 159 -6.52 -7.22 -8.39
CA PHE A 159 -7.65 -8.09 -8.71
C PHE A 159 -8.92 -7.43 -8.19
N GLN A 160 -9.98 -7.48 -8.99
CA GLN A 160 -11.27 -6.89 -8.64
C GLN A 160 -12.34 -7.96 -8.52
N LYS A 161 -13.18 -7.86 -7.48
CA LYS A 161 -14.39 -8.68 -7.33
C LYS A 161 -15.56 -7.78 -6.91
N GLY A 162 -16.40 -7.41 -7.87
CA GLY A 162 -17.41 -6.39 -7.63
C GLY A 162 -16.73 -5.05 -7.33
N ASN A 163 -17.05 -4.44 -6.19
CA ASN A 163 -16.42 -3.21 -5.74
C ASN A 163 -15.16 -3.43 -4.90
N ASP A 164 -14.86 -4.67 -4.49
CA ASP A 164 -13.69 -4.99 -3.70
C ASP A 164 -12.46 -5.13 -4.58
N VAL A 165 -11.36 -4.49 -4.18
CA VAL A 165 -10.06 -4.54 -4.87
C VAL A 165 -9.02 -5.11 -3.90
N PHE A 166 -8.19 -6.02 -4.37
CA PHE A 166 -7.10 -6.58 -3.58
C PHE A 166 -5.92 -6.93 -4.47
N GLY A 167 -4.72 -6.94 -3.91
CA GLY A 167 -3.52 -7.12 -4.71
C GLY A 167 -2.25 -7.25 -3.88
N ALA A 168 -1.15 -7.41 -4.59
CA ALA A 168 0.17 -7.44 -4.01
C ALA A 168 1.16 -6.84 -4.99
N GLY A 169 2.31 -6.40 -4.47
CA GLY A 169 3.28 -5.73 -5.28
C GLY A 169 4.58 -5.44 -4.55
N LYS A 170 5.30 -4.45 -5.05
CA LYS A 170 6.52 -3.91 -4.43
C LYS A 170 6.47 -2.39 -4.41
N ILE A 171 7.05 -1.81 -3.38
CA ILE A 171 7.33 -0.38 -3.30
C ILE A 171 8.83 -0.17 -3.16
N LYS A 172 9.35 0.85 -3.84
CA LYS A 172 10.73 1.28 -3.71
C LYS A 172 10.80 2.67 -3.12
N GLU A 173 11.59 2.77 -2.06
CA GLU A 173 11.85 3.99 -1.31
C GLU A 173 13.37 4.13 -1.18
N GLY A 174 13.94 5.10 -1.91
CA GLY A 174 15.39 5.25 -2.02
C GLY A 174 16.05 3.99 -2.58
N GLU A 175 16.98 3.40 -1.82
CA GLU A 175 17.69 2.16 -2.20
C GLU A 175 16.97 0.88 -1.73
N SER A 176 15.87 1.01 -0.98
CA SER A 176 15.14 -0.13 -0.44
C SER A 176 13.96 -0.52 -1.32
N THR A 177 13.80 -1.81 -1.60
CA THR A 177 12.60 -2.38 -2.24
C THR A 177 11.90 -3.29 -1.24
N LEU A 178 10.62 -3.04 -0.98
CA LEU A 178 9.81 -3.76 0.01
C LEU A 178 8.61 -4.41 -0.66
N ASP A 179 8.24 -5.60 -0.21
CA ASP A 179 6.97 -6.21 -0.61
C ASP A 179 5.79 -5.46 0.00
N VAL A 180 4.69 -5.35 -0.77
CA VAL A 180 3.45 -4.71 -0.32
C VAL A 180 2.23 -5.58 -0.56
N THR A 181 1.23 -5.40 0.30
CA THR A 181 -0.13 -5.91 0.06
C THR A 181 -1.07 -4.72 -0.14
N ALA A 182 -2.03 -4.85 -1.06
CA ALA A 182 -3.02 -3.83 -1.36
C ALA A 182 -4.44 -4.35 -1.11
N SER A 183 -5.30 -3.50 -0.57
CA SER A 183 -6.73 -3.76 -0.39
C SER A 183 -7.51 -2.46 -0.47
N GLY A 184 -8.68 -2.47 -1.09
CA GLY A 184 -9.38 -1.25 -1.40
C GLY A 184 -10.78 -1.49 -1.91
N SER A 185 -11.41 -0.40 -2.34
CA SER A 185 -12.71 -0.43 -2.98
C SER A 185 -12.77 0.57 -4.13
N VAL A 186 -13.52 0.22 -5.17
CA VAL A 186 -13.82 1.12 -6.28
C VAL A 186 -15.31 1.41 -6.33
N ALA A 187 -15.67 2.67 -6.51
CA ALA A 187 -17.04 3.14 -6.72
C ALA A 187 -17.03 4.23 -7.78
N ASP A 188 -17.83 4.05 -8.84
CA ASP A 188 -17.84 4.95 -10.01
C ASP A 188 -16.42 5.12 -10.58
N SER A 189 -15.85 6.33 -10.48
CA SER A 189 -14.47 6.63 -10.87
C SER A 189 -13.54 6.89 -9.68
N ALA A 190 -13.95 6.53 -8.46
CA ALA A 190 -13.14 6.72 -7.26
C ALA A 190 -12.57 5.38 -6.77
N LEU A 191 -11.25 5.31 -6.60
CA LEU A 191 -10.52 4.17 -6.04
C LEU A 191 -9.90 4.58 -4.69
N ASP A 192 -10.37 3.94 -3.63
CA ASP A 192 -9.72 3.96 -2.32
C ASP A 192 -8.82 2.73 -2.20
N LEU A 193 -7.50 2.93 -2.11
CA LEU A 193 -6.53 1.82 -2.01
C LEU A 193 -5.68 1.96 -0.75
N ASN A 194 -5.68 0.93 0.09
CA ASN A 194 -4.80 0.80 1.24
C ASN A 194 -3.66 -0.15 0.89
N VAL A 195 -2.43 0.33 0.97
CA VAL A 195 -1.21 -0.42 0.68
C VAL A 195 -0.38 -0.51 1.95
N VAL A 196 0.08 -1.71 2.31
CA VAL A 196 0.91 -1.95 3.50
C VAL A 196 2.23 -2.57 3.07
N SER A 197 3.35 -1.96 3.45
CA SER A 197 4.70 -2.51 3.28
C SER A 197 5.04 -3.53 4.36
N LEU A 198 5.71 -4.62 3.99
CA LEU A 198 5.97 -5.78 4.87
C LEU A 198 7.36 -5.78 5.54
N GLY A 199 8.24 -4.84 5.19
CA GLY A 199 9.54 -4.64 5.84
C GLY A 199 9.50 -3.53 6.88
N THR A 200 9.82 -2.29 6.47
CA THR A 200 9.45 -1.10 7.24
C THR A 200 7.94 -0.96 7.15
N ILE A 201 7.22 -1.40 8.19
CA ILE A 201 5.75 -1.43 8.18
C ILE A 201 5.24 0.01 8.11
N SER A 202 4.63 0.34 6.98
CA SER A 202 3.98 1.61 6.69
C SER A 202 2.67 1.36 5.96
N LEU A 203 1.62 2.10 6.33
CA LEU A 203 0.32 2.10 5.68
C LEU A 203 0.20 3.32 4.78
N TYR A 204 -0.04 3.12 3.49
CA TYR A 204 -0.36 4.15 2.52
C TYR A 204 -1.84 4.06 2.17
N LYS A 205 -2.57 5.15 2.35
CA LYS A 205 -3.99 5.29 2.00
C LYS A 205 -4.10 6.21 0.80
N LEU A 206 -4.31 5.65 -0.38
CA LEU A 206 -4.44 6.37 -1.63
C LEU A 206 -5.93 6.62 -1.90
N LYS A 207 -6.24 7.83 -2.32
CA LYS A 207 -7.55 8.25 -2.82
C LYS A 207 -7.36 8.75 -4.23
N LEU A 208 -7.86 7.98 -5.19
CA LEU A 208 -7.54 8.15 -6.59
C LEU A 208 -8.81 8.35 -7.40
N ASP A 209 -8.76 9.30 -8.32
CA ASP A 209 -9.71 9.45 -9.40
C ASP A 209 -9.20 8.66 -10.61
N LEU A 210 -10.02 7.74 -11.10
CA LEU A 210 -9.74 6.87 -12.22
C LEU A 210 -10.14 7.54 -13.54
N SER A 211 -9.21 7.51 -14.48
CA SER A 211 -9.42 7.80 -15.90
C SER A 211 -9.01 6.60 -16.74
N GLU A 212 -9.29 6.61 -18.04
CA GLU A 212 -9.00 5.49 -18.93
C GLU A 212 -7.50 5.12 -18.87
N GLY A 213 -7.19 3.97 -18.26
CA GLY A 213 -5.82 3.47 -18.07
C GLY A 213 -4.93 4.28 -17.12
N SER A 214 -5.49 5.23 -16.37
CA SER A 214 -4.73 6.14 -15.50
C SER A 214 -5.48 6.40 -14.19
N ALA A 215 -4.76 6.79 -13.17
CA ALA A 215 -5.30 7.09 -11.85
C ALA A 215 -4.52 8.25 -11.25
N SER A 216 -5.17 9.26 -10.69
CA SER A 216 -4.47 10.36 -10.04
C SER A 216 -5.18 10.80 -8.77
N GLY A 217 -4.44 11.35 -7.81
CA GLY A 217 -5.05 11.85 -6.59
C GLY A 217 -4.03 12.05 -5.49
N GLU A 218 -4.46 11.80 -4.26
CA GLU A 218 -3.67 12.07 -3.07
C GLU A 218 -3.49 10.80 -2.25
N TYR A 219 -2.40 10.75 -1.48
CA TYR A 219 -2.20 9.70 -0.49
C TYR A 219 -1.85 10.27 0.87
N GLN A 220 -2.19 9.51 1.90
CA GLN A 220 -1.71 9.71 3.25
C GLN A 220 -1.02 8.44 3.76
N ALA A 221 0.18 8.60 4.29
CA ALA A 221 0.96 7.49 4.82
C ALA A 221 1.18 7.61 6.33
N TYR A 222 1.29 6.45 6.97
CA TYR A 222 1.58 6.28 8.39
C TYR A 222 2.69 5.27 8.54
N SER A 223 3.78 5.66 9.19
CA SER A 223 4.80 4.72 9.64
C SER A 223 4.29 3.93 10.86
N SER A 224 4.87 2.76 11.12
CA SER A 224 4.71 2.03 12.38
C SER A 224 5.18 2.79 13.63
N GLY A 225 5.89 3.91 13.44
CA GLY A 225 6.18 4.90 14.49
C GLY A 225 5.05 5.93 14.68
N SER A 226 5.41 7.19 14.87
CA SER A 226 4.49 8.33 15.03
C SER A 226 4.39 9.22 13.80
N ASP A 227 5.20 8.97 12.77
CA ASP A 227 5.32 9.84 11.62
C ASP A 227 4.20 9.56 10.62
N SER A 228 3.63 10.65 10.09
CA SER A 228 2.66 10.62 9.01
C SER A 228 2.97 11.70 8.00
N TRP A 229 2.74 11.40 6.72
CA TRP A 229 2.96 12.35 5.64
C TRP A 229 1.88 12.21 4.58
N THR A 230 1.79 13.21 3.70
CA THR A 230 0.84 13.28 2.60
C THR A 230 1.56 13.68 1.34
N GLY A 231 1.02 13.28 0.19
CA GLY A 231 1.55 13.66 -1.10
C GLY A 231 0.60 13.28 -2.23
N SER A 232 1.03 13.54 -3.46
CA SER A 232 0.27 13.17 -4.65
C SER A 232 0.59 11.74 -5.09
N ALA A 233 -0.35 11.12 -5.78
CA ALA A 233 -0.21 9.82 -6.39
C ALA A 233 -0.63 9.92 -7.86
N GLU A 234 0.25 9.49 -8.76
CA GLU A 234 -0.02 9.37 -10.19
C GLU A 234 0.20 7.93 -10.61
N GLY A 235 -0.73 7.35 -11.35
CA GLY A 235 -0.78 5.94 -11.66
C GLY A 235 -1.13 5.68 -13.12
N GLU A 236 -0.47 4.68 -13.69
CA GLU A 236 -0.72 4.20 -15.05
C GLU A 236 -0.91 2.68 -15.04
N LYS A 237 -1.87 2.23 -15.84
CA LYS A 237 -2.11 0.81 -16.10
C LYS A 237 -1.17 0.35 -17.20
N THR A 238 -0.38 -0.68 -16.93
CA THR A 238 0.72 -1.09 -17.83
C THR A 238 0.57 -2.47 -18.47
N ALA A 239 -0.46 -3.22 -18.08
CA ALA A 239 -0.94 -4.43 -18.76
C ALA A 239 -2.40 -4.75 -18.36
#